data_AF-A0AA42T6Z6-F1
#
_entry.id   AF-A0AA42T6Z6-F1
#
_cell.length_a   1.000
_cell.length_b   1.000
_cell.length_c   1.000
_cell.angle_alpha   90.00
_cell.angle_beta   90.00
_cell.angle_gamma   90.00
#
_symmetry.space_group_name_H-M   'P 1'
#
loop_
_entity.id
_entity.type
_entity.pdbx_description
1 polymer ?
#
loop_
_entity_poly.entity_id
_entity_poly.type
_entity_poly.pdbx_seq_one_letter_code
_entity_poly.pdbx_strand_id
1 'polypeptide(L)'
;MKDIYIEFRGKYKVDGESRDSEHKGWLEVNSWSHNIRQPKSATSSSVGGHTAERVEHSDMIFVKDLDATSPKLWEACSAGYTFDEVQIDFYRANGDKRIKYLQIKLKHVLVSSVTPTVNEEGVPTEAFGLKYAAVEWTYNQQDINGTAKGAVTKKWSLSNNTASYAA
;
A
#
# COMPACT_ATOMS: atom_id res chain seq x y z
N MET A 1 -2.92 -15.36 11.38
CA MET A 1 -1.58 -14.83 11.05
C MET A 1 -1.49 -14.45 9.57
N LYS A 2 -2.62 -14.14 8.92
CA LYS A 2 -2.63 -13.45 7.62
C LYS A 2 -3.20 -12.10 7.96
N ASP A 3 -2.31 -11.16 8.19
CA ASP A 3 -2.67 -9.91 8.81
C ASP A 3 -2.01 -8.81 7.97
N ILE A 4 -2.75 -7.75 7.67
CA ILE A 4 -2.26 -6.61 6.90
C ILE A 4 -2.50 -5.37 7.76
N TYR A 5 -1.44 -4.61 7.99
CA TYR A 5 -1.48 -3.41 8.82
C TYR A 5 -1.11 -2.18 8.01
N ILE A 6 -1.80 -1.06 8.24
CA ILE A 6 -1.56 0.20 7.54
C ILE A 6 -1.40 1.35 8.54
N GLU A 7 -0.37 2.18 8.36
CA GLU A 7 -0.15 3.41 9.12
C GLU A 7 -0.04 4.61 8.19
N PHE A 8 -0.82 5.65 8.50
CA PHE A 8 -0.74 6.95 7.83
C PHE A 8 0.15 7.90 8.63
N ARG A 9 1.21 8.41 7.99
CA ARG A 9 2.13 9.40 8.58
C ARG A 9 1.95 10.72 7.86
N GLY A 10 1.39 11.70 8.57
CA GLY A 10 1.21 13.04 8.07
C GLY A 10 0.66 14.00 9.13
N LYS A 11 0.33 15.21 8.68
CA LYS A 11 -0.28 16.25 9.51
C LYS A 11 -1.68 15.85 9.98
N TYR A 12 -2.53 15.37 9.07
CA TYR A 12 -3.83 14.81 9.40
C TYR A 12 -3.66 13.40 9.97
N LYS A 13 -4.47 13.05 10.99
CA LYS A 13 -4.33 11.80 11.73
C LYS A 13 -5.41 10.80 11.35
N VAL A 14 -4.97 9.63 10.92
CA VAL A 14 -5.83 8.46 10.68
C VAL A 14 -5.34 7.35 11.60
N ASP A 15 -5.41 7.60 12.91
CA ASP A 15 -5.00 6.63 13.92
C ASP A 15 -6.01 5.48 13.98
N GLY A 16 -5.53 4.25 13.90
CA GLY A 16 -6.30 3.01 13.89
C GLY A 16 -6.59 2.40 15.25
N GLU A 17 -7.19 1.21 15.22
CA GLU A 17 -7.66 0.50 16.41
C GLU A 17 -6.89 -0.78 16.72
N SER A 18 -5.88 -1.13 15.90
CA SER A 18 -5.14 -2.37 16.08
C SER A 18 -4.52 -2.44 17.49
N ARG A 19 -4.71 -3.60 18.12
CA ARG A 19 -4.11 -3.94 19.42
C ARG A 19 -2.93 -4.90 19.29
N ASP A 20 -2.54 -5.23 18.05
CA ASP A 20 -1.37 -6.02 17.76
C ASP A 20 -0.13 -5.38 18.40
N SER A 21 0.71 -6.18 19.07
CA SER A 21 1.84 -5.64 19.84
C SER A 21 2.88 -4.92 18.98
N GLU A 22 2.98 -5.27 17.69
CA GLU A 22 3.91 -4.67 16.73
C GLU A 22 3.28 -3.51 15.93
N HIS A 23 1.95 -3.38 15.93
CA HIS A 23 1.20 -2.39 15.12
C HIS A 23 0.11 -1.67 15.92
N LYS A 24 0.39 -1.33 17.18
CA LYS A 24 -0.59 -0.64 18.03
C LYS A 24 -1.06 0.67 17.39
N GLY A 25 -2.37 0.83 17.23
CA GLY A 25 -2.98 2.01 16.63
C GLY A 25 -2.86 2.08 15.10
N TRP A 26 -2.48 0.99 14.44
CA TRP A 26 -2.54 0.88 12.99
C TRP A 26 -3.94 0.44 12.54
N LEU A 27 -4.26 0.64 11.27
CA LEU A 27 -5.45 0.06 10.66
C LEU A 27 -5.18 -1.41 10.35
N GLU A 28 -6.16 -2.26 10.62
CA GLU A 28 -6.15 -3.66 10.16
C GLU A 28 -6.98 -3.75 8.88
N VAL A 29 -6.45 -4.40 7.85
CA VAL A 29 -7.15 -4.55 6.57
C VAL A 29 -7.15 -6.01 6.10
N ASN A 30 -8.17 -6.34 5.31
CA ASN A 30 -8.48 -7.72 4.93
C ASN A 30 -7.79 -8.13 3.63
N SER A 31 -7.65 -7.20 2.68
CA SER A 31 -7.09 -7.50 1.37
C SER A 31 -6.44 -6.29 0.69
N TRP A 32 -5.64 -6.57 -0.34
CA TRP A 32 -4.94 -5.59 -1.16
C TRP A 32 -4.95 -6.03 -2.63
N SER A 33 -5.06 -5.06 -3.53
CA SER A 33 -4.82 -5.24 -4.97
C SER A 33 -4.13 -4.01 -5.58
N HIS A 34 -3.38 -4.23 -6.65
CA HIS A 34 -2.67 -3.18 -7.38
C HIS A 34 -2.42 -3.59 -8.83
N ASN A 35 -2.25 -2.62 -9.72
CA ASN A 35 -1.95 -2.88 -11.12
C ASN A 35 -0.90 -1.90 -11.66
N ILE A 36 0.05 -2.42 -12.43
CA ILE A 36 1.16 -1.67 -13.04
C ILE A 36 1.17 -1.99 -14.53
N ARG A 37 1.07 -0.99 -15.40
CA ARG A 37 1.02 -1.15 -16.86
C ARG A 37 2.13 -0.36 -17.52
N GLN A 38 2.92 -1.02 -18.37
CA GLN A 38 3.98 -0.39 -19.15
C GLN A 38 3.58 -0.38 -20.63
N PRO A 39 3.28 0.79 -21.21
CA PRO A 39 2.85 0.89 -22.62
C PRO A 39 3.99 0.73 -23.64
N LYS A 40 5.26 0.81 -23.23
CA LYS A 40 6.42 0.79 -24.12
C LYS A 40 6.34 -0.33 -25.18
N SER A 41 6.37 0.09 -26.45
CA SER A 41 6.39 -0.82 -27.60
C SER A 41 7.61 -1.76 -27.59
N ALA A 42 7.36 -3.03 -27.95
CA ALA A 42 8.40 -4.03 -28.19
C ALA A 42 8.88 -4.09 -29.66
N THR A 43 8.15 -3.46 -30.59
CA THR A 43 8.41 -3.50 -32.05
C THR A 43 8.85 -2.16 -32.61
N SER A 44 8.85 -1.10 -31.80
CA SER A 44 9.29 0.23 -32.19
C SER A 44 10.10 0.85 -31.07
N SER A 45 11.16 1.57 -31.44
CA SER A 45 12.04 2.27 -30.51
C SER A 45 12.25 3.70 -30.97
N SER A 46 12.45 4.61 -30.03
CA SER A 46 12.90 5.97 -30.33
C SER A 46 14.30 5.95 -30.95
N VAL A 47 14.58 6.89 -31.85
CA VAL A 47 15.91 7.08 -32.45
C VAL A 47 16.94 7.52 -31.39
N GLY A 48 16.50 8.18 -30.30
CA GLY A 48 17.34 8.57 -29.16
C GLY A 48 16.91 7.93 -27.83
N GLY A 49 17.47 8.40 -26.71
CA GLY A 49 17.18 7.85 -25.38
C GLY A 49 15.81 8.24 -24.77
N HIS A 50 15.04 9.11 -25.42
CA HIS A 50 13.74 9.56 -24.91
C HIS A 50 12.62 8.57 -25.27
N THR A 51 11.82 8.14 -24.30
CA THR A 51 10.56 7.41 -24.54
C THR A 51 9.40 8.30 -24.09
N ALA A 52 8.42 8.54 -24.97
CA ALA A 52 7.32 9.47 -24.67
C ALA A 52 6.37 8.93 -23.59
N GLU A 53 6.20 7.61 -23.54
CA GLU A 53 5.31 6.96 -22.60
C GLU A 53 6.02 6.64 -21.27
N ARG A 54 5.23 6.58 -20.20
CA ARG A 54 5.69 6.19 -18.86
C ARG A 54 4.78 5.11 -18.29
N VAL A 55 5.25 4.46 -17.23
CA VAL A 55 4.45 3.45 -16.53
C VAL A 55 3.22 4.09 -15.88
N GLU A 56 2.10 3.38 -15.93
CA GLU A 56 0.88 3.74 -15.21
C GLU A 56 0.71 2.80 -14.02
N HIS A 57 0.67 3.37 -12.83
CA HIS A 57 0.26 2.66 -11.63
C HIS A 57 -1.21 2.99 -11.36
N SER A 58 -2.04 1.97 -11.23
CA SER A 58 -3.37 2.12 -10.65
C SER A 58 -3.26 2.41 -9.15
N ASP A 59 -4.34 2.90 -8.55
CA ASP A 59 -4.40 3.07 -7.11
C ASP A 59 -4.22 1.72 -6.40
N MET A 60 -3.58 1.72 -5.23
CA MET A 60 -3.58 0.54 -4.36
C MET A 60 -4.92 0.48 -3.65
N ILE A 61 -5.68 -0.59 -3.90
CA ILE A 61 -7.01 -0.76 -3.31
C ILE A 61 -6.91 -1.72 -2.14
N PHE A 62 -7.44 -1.29 -1.01
CA PHE A 62 -7.53 -2.07 0.22
C PHE A 62 -8.99 -2.25 0.62
N VAL A 63 -9.31 -3.35 1.29
CA VAL A 63 -10.62 -3.58 1.89
C VAL A 63 -10.42 -3.79 3.39
N LYS A 64 -11.21 -3.09 4.21
CA LYS A 64 -11.22 -3.22 5.67
C LYS A 64 -12.64 -3.26 6.21
N ASP A 65 -12.81 -3.71 7.44
CA ASP A 65 -14.07 -3.61 8.15
C ASP A 65 -14.35 -2.13 8.51
N LEU A 66 -15.60 -1.74 8.65
CA LEU A 66 -15.93 -0.40 9.16
C LEU A 66 -15.53 -0.30 10.64
N ASP A 67 -14.81 0.77 10.99
CA ASP A 67 -14.31 1.04 12.35
C ASP A 67 -14.23 2.56 12.59
N ALA A 68 -13.67 3.02 13.72
CA ALA A 68 -13.57 4.46 13.98
C ALA A 68 -12.62 5.21 13.04
N THR A 69 -11.86 4.53 12.19
CA THR A 69 -11.07 5.17 11.13
C THR A 69 -11.89 5.49 9.89
N SER A 70 -13.06 4.86 9.69
CA SER A 70 -13.88 5.06 8.50
C SER A 70 -14.25 6.53 8.29
N PRO A 71 -14.81 7.27 9.27
CA PRO A 71 -15.08 8.70 9.09
C PRO A 71 -13.82 9.53 8.83
N LYS A 72 -12.67 9.12 9.39
CA LYS A 72 -11.38 9.81 9.17
C LYS A 72 -10.94 9.66 7.72
N LEU A 73 -11.12 8.47 7.13
CA LEU A 73 -10.85 8.19 5.71
C LEU A 73 -11.83 8.93 4.81
N TRP A 74 -13.11 8.99 5.18
CA TRP A 74 -14.13 9.71 4.40
C TRP A 74 -13.83 11.22 4.34
N GLU A 75 -13.44 11.83 5.46
CA GLU A 75 -12.99 13.22 5.50
C GLU A 75 -11.68 13.40 4.71
N ALA A 76 -10.68 12.54 4.92
CA ALA A 76 -9.39 12.65 4.22
C ALA A 76 -9.54 12.56 2.71
N CYS A 77 -10.43 11.68 2.22
CA CYS A 77 -10.78 11.57 0.82
C CYS A 77 -11.50 12.82 0.31
N SER A 78 -12.45 13.36 1.09
CA SER A 78 -13.24 14.55 0.73
C SER A 78 -12.39 15.82 0.67
N ALA A 79 -11.48 15.98 1.64
CA ALA A 79 -10.61 17.14 1.76
C ALA A 79 -9.38 17.05 0.84
N GLY A 80 -9.05 15.87 0.31
CA GLY A 80 -7.85 15.63 -0.48
C GLY A 80 -6.57 15.82 0.34
N TYR A 81 -6.57 15.42 1.62
CA TYR A 81 -5.38 15.54 2.46
C TYR A 81 -4.24 14.68 1.93
N THR A 82 -3.04 15.25 1.95
CA THR A 82 -1.81 14.54 1.62
C THR A 82 -1.11 14.03 2.87
N PHE A 83 -0.60 12.81 2.80
CA PHE A 83 0.22 12.17 3.82
C PHE A 83 1.67 12.08 3.32
N ASP A 84 2.63 12.32 4.22
CA ASP A 84 4.04 12.27 3.88
C ASP A 84 4.46 10.84 3.51
N GLU A 85 3.99 9.87 4.30
CA GLU A 85 4.22 8.45 4.07
C GLU A 85 3.01 7.61 4.51
N VAL A 86 2.72 6.53 3.79
CA VAL A 86 1.85 5.45 4.25
C VAL A 86 2.64 4.14 4.18
N GLN A 87 2.71 3.43 5.30
CA GLN A 87 3.39 2.12 5.38
C GLN A 87 2.35 1.01 5.49
N ILE A 88 2.57 -0.07 4.73
CA ILE A 88 1.74 -1.27 4.73
C ILE A 88 2.62 -2.49 5.01
N ASP A 89 2.27 -3.26 6.02
CA ASP A 89 2.97 -4.48 6.41
C ASP A 89 2.08 -5.71 6.22
N PHE A 90 2.60 -6.71 5.52
CA PHE A 90 1.88 -7.95 5.20
C PHE A 90 2.51 -9.14 5.89
N TYR A 91 1.70 -9.87 6.65
CA TYR A 91 2.13 -11.03 7.40
C TYR A 91 1.53 -12.33 6.85
N ARG A 92 2.31 -13.40 6.99
CA ARG A 92 1.84 -14.78 6.81
C ARG A 92 2.45 -15.67 7.89
N ALA A 93 1.87 -16.86 8.08
CA ALA A 93 2.43 -17.88 8.98
C ALA A 93 3.81 -18.36 8.50
N ASN A 94 4.70 -18.64 9.46
CA ASN A 94 6.03 -19.21 9.25
C ASN A 94 6.41 -20.14 10.42
N GLY A 95 5.74 -21.29 10.49
CA GLY A 95 5.82 -22.19 11.65
C GLY A 95 5.19 -21.54 12.88
N ASP A 96 5.93 -21.49 13.99
CA ASP A 96 5.44 -20.98 15.29
C ASP A 96 5.36 -19.46 15.36
N LYS A 97 5.91 -18.74 14.37
CA LYS A 97 5.88 -17.27 14.30
C LYS A 97 5.30 -16.80 12.99
N ARG A 98 4.77 -15.58 12.96
CA ARG A 98 4.46 -14.89 11.70
C ARG A 98 5.69 -14.23 11.11
N ILE A 99 5.72 -14.07 9.80
CA ILE A 99 6.74 -13.31 9.10
C ILE A 99 6.11 -12.21 8.26
N LYS A 100 6.67 -11.01 8.36
CA LYS A 100 6.40 -9.90 7.44
C LYS A 100 7.00 -10.23 6.10
N TYR A 101 6.25 -10.83 5.18
CA TYR A 101 6.79 -11.28 3.90
C TYR A 101 6.87 -10.15 2.87
N LEU A 102 6.04 -9.12 3.02
CA LEU A 102 5.99 -7.95 2.16
C LEU A 102 5.80 -6.70 3.01
N GLN A 103 6.52 -5.63 2.66
CA GLN A 103 6.33 -4.29 3.16
C GLN A 103 6.24 -3.35 1.95
N ILE A 104 5.30 -2.42 1.99
CA ILE A 104 5.14 -1.36 1.00
C ILE A 104 5.20 -0.04 1.73
N LYS A 105 6.02 0.89 1.22
CA LYS A 105 6.01 2.29 1.67
C LYS A 105 5.63 3.18 0.50
N LEU A 106 4.65 4.04 0.72
CA LEU A 106 4.15 5.01 -0.25
C LEU A 106 4.52 6.41 0.23
N LYS A 107 5.01 7.26 -0.65
CA LYS A 107 5.39 8.65 -0.33
C LYS A 107 4.51 9.64 -1.07
N HIS A 108 4.16 10.72 -0.37
CA HIS A 108 3.24 11.76 -0.85
C HIS A 108 1.93 11.14 -1.34
N VAL A 109 1.13 10.69 -0.38
CA VAL A 109 -0.03 9.82 -0.57
C VAL A 109 -1.32 10.60 -0.37
N LEU A 110 -2.37 10.26 -1.09
CA LEU A 110 -3.73 10.72 -0.84
C LEU A 110 -4.71 9.55 -0.86
N VAL A 111 -5.81 9.68 -0.13
CA VAL A 111 -6.94 8.75 -0.22
C VAL A 111 -7.74 9.14 -1.47
N SER A 112 -7.73 8.29 -2.48
CA SER A 112 -8.33 8.58 -3.80
C SER A 112 -9.79 8.15 -3.92
N SER A 113 -10.21 7.19 -3.11
CA SER A 113 -11.58 6.71 -3.04
C SER A 113 -11.86 6.04 -1.71
N VAL A 114 -13.13 6.07 -1.27
CA VAL A 114 -13.65 5.22 -0.19
C VAL A 114 -15.06 4.79 -0.56
N THR A 115 -15.35 3.49 -0.43
CA THR A 115 -16.63 2.87 -0.81
C THR A 115 -17.11 1.98 0.34
N PRO A 116 -17.84 2.54 1.32
CA PRO A 116 -18.40 1.78 2.43
C PRO A 116 -19.69 1.06 2.01
N THR A 117 -19.90 -0.14 2.56
CA THR A 117 -21.09 -0.95 2.34
C THR A 117 -21.53 -1.64 3.63
N VAL A 118 -22.85 -1.67 3.84
CA VAL A 118 -23.52 -2.38 4.92
C VAL A 118 -24.57 -3.28 4.27
N ASN A 119 -24.43 -4.59 4.41
CA ASN A 119 -25.39 -5.56 3.89
C ASN A 119 -26.26 -6.10 5.03
N GLU A 120 -27.32 -6.86 4.69
CA GLU A 120 -28.20 -7.49 5.69
C GLU A 120 -27.45 -8.52 6.55
N GLU A 121 -26.49 -9.24 5.95
CA GLU A 121 -25.63 -10.21 6.63
C GLU A 121 -24.15 -9.87 6.42
N GLY A 122 -23.32 -10.29 7.39
CA GLY A 122 -21.86 -10.10 7.36
C GLY A 122 -21.39 -8.82 8.04
N VAL A 123 -20.07 -8.73 8.23
CA VAL A 123 -19.44 -7.54 8.82
C VAL A 123 -19.44 -6.42 7.77
N PRO A 124 -19.86 -5.19 8.11
CA PRO A 124 -19.74 -4.04 7.22
C PRO A 124 -18.29 -3.78 6.82
N THR A 125 -18.05 -3.49 5.54
CA THR A 125 -16.71 -3.25 5.00
C THR A 125 -16.67 -2.02 4.12
N GLU A 126 -15.49 -1.46 3.94
CA GLU A 126 -15.19 -0.43 2.96
C GLU A 126 -13.97 -0.78 2.13
N ALA A 127 -14.03 -0.46 0.84
CA ALA A 127 -12.87 -0.42 -0.03
C ALA A 127 -12.31 1.01 -0.08
N PHE A 128 -11.00 1.19 0.05
CA PHE A 128 -10.37 2.50 -0.14
C PHE A 128 -9.14 2.43 -1.04
N GLY A 129 -8.96 3.46 -1.85
CA GLY A 129 -7.84 3.60 -2.79
C GLY A 129 -6.78 4.56 -2.28
N LEU A 130 -5.52 4.22 -2.48
CA LEU A 130 -4.38 5.10 -2.24
C LEU A 130 -3.65 5.41 -3.55
N LYS A 131 -3.47 6.71 -3.80
CA LYS A 131 -2.63 7.24 -4.88
C LYS A 131 -1.40 7.93 -4.27
N TYR A 132 -0.26 7.83 -4.94
CA TYR A 132 1.04 8.21 -4.36
C TYR A 132 2.01 8.72 -5.43
N ALA A 133 3.06 9.44 -5.01
CA ALA A 133 4.12 9.92 -5.90
C ALA A 133 5.27 8.91 -6.05
N ALA A 134 5.64 8.20 -4.98
CA ALA A 134 6.70 7.19 -5.02
C ALA A 134 6.39 6.00 -4.12
N VAL A 135 7.01 4.86 -4.42
CA VAL A 135 6.79 3.59 -3.73
C VAL A 135 8.11 2.84 -3.53
N GLU A 136 8.25 2.20 -2.38
CA GLU A 136 9.27 1.21 -2.07
C GLU A 136 8.60 -0.12 -1.70
N TRP A 137 9.02 -1.20 -2.34
CA TRP A 137 8.60 -2.56 -2.06
C TRP A 137 9.76 -3.33 -1.46
N THR A 138 9.52 -3.97 -0.33
CA THR A 138 10.48 -4.86 0.33
C THR A 138 9.85 -6.22 0.52
N TYR A 139 10.42 -7.24 -0.12
CA TYR A 139 10.00 -8.64 0.05
C TYR A 139 11.04 -9.40 0.89
N ASN A 140 10.63 -9.93 2.03
CA ASN A 140 11.52 -10.67 2.93
C ASN A 140 11.52 -12.16 2.56
N GLN A 141 12.66 -12.64 2.07
CA GLN A 141 12.83 -14.01 1.61
C GLN A 141 13.09 -14.95 2.78
N GLN A 142 12.62 -16.18 2.61
CA GLN A 142 12.88 -17.30 3.50
C GLN A 142 13.61 -18.39 2.74
N ASP A 143 14.47 -19.13 3.42
CA ASP A 143 15.02 -20.38 2.91
C ASP A 143 14.02 -21.55 3.03
N ILE A 144 14.46 -22.74 2.63
CA ILE A 144 13.64 -23.96 2.67
C ILE A 144 13.22 -24.34 4.11
N ASN A 145 13.95 -23.87 5.12
CA ASN A 145 13.68 -24.14 6.53
C ASN A 145 12.79 -23.05 7.16
N GLY A 146 12.31 -22.06 6.39
CA GLY A 146 11.56 -20.92 6.90
C GLY A 146 12.43 -19.86 7.60
N THR A 147 13.75 -19.95 7.50
CA THR A 147 14.67 -18.96 8.10
C THR A 147 14.84 -17.77 7.17
N ALA A 148 14.86 -16.56 7.73
CA ALA A 148 15.05 -15.33 6.94
C ALA A 148 16.42 -15.34 6.22
N LYS A 149 16.41 -15.22 4.89
CA LYS A 149 17.61 -15.31 4.05
C LYS A 149 18.12 -13.95 3.56
N GLY A 150 17.24 -12.95 3.49
CA GLY A 150 17.55 -11.61 3.01
C GLY A 150 16.30 -10.89 2.51
N ALA A 151 16.43 -9.61 2.18
CA ALA A 151 15.33 -8.80 1.67
C ALA A 151 15.61 -8.33 0.24
N VAL A 152 14.59 -8.42 -0.62
CA VAL A 152 14.63 -7.81 -1.95
C VAL A 152 13.91 -6.47 -1.86
N THR A 153 14.68 -5.39 -2.00
CA THR A 153 14.13 -4.02 -2.00
C THR A 153 14.19 -3.42 -3.41
N LYS A 154 13.06 -2.94 -3.89
CA LYS A 154 12.90 -2.21 -5.16
C LYS A 154 12.02 -0.99 -4.94
N LYS A 155 12.14 0.00 -5.82
CA LYS A 155 11.45 1.28 -5.65
C LYS A 155 11.23 1.98 -6.98
N TRP A 156 10.23 2.84 -7.02
CA TRP A 156 9.89 3.64 -8.18
C TRP A 156 9.29 4.99 -7.76
N SER A 157 9.67 6.04 -8.47
CA SER A 157 9.09 7.38 -8.35
C SER A 157 8.32 7.69 -9.63
N LEU A 158 7.01 7.88 -9.51
CA LEU A 158 6.13 8.30 -10.61
C LEU A 158 6.34 9.77 -10.95
N SER A 159 6.65 10.60 -9.94
CA SER A 159 6.95 12.03 -10.12
C SER A 159 8.28 12.26 -10.82
N ASN A 160 9.33 11.51 -10.44
CA ASN A 160 10.66 11.66 -11.03
C ASN A 160 10.93 10.69 -12.20
N ASN A 161 10.03 9.72 -12.46
CA ASN A 161 10.19 8.67 -13.46
C ASN A 161 11.53 7.90 -13.34
N THR A 162 11.92 7.56 -12.11
CA THR A 162 13.19 6.89 -11.79
C THR A 162 13.03 5.83 -10.72
N ALA A 163 13.99 4.92 -10.61
CA ALA A 163 14.06 3.91 -9.55
C ALA A 163 14.53 4.50 -8.20
N SER A 164 13.75 5.43 -7.66
CA SER A 164 14.02 6.13 -6.39
C SER A 164 12.78 6.15 -5.49
N TYR A 165 12.98 6.28 -4.18
CA TYR A 165 11.90 6.46 -3.20
C TYR A 165 11.85 7.94 -2.78
N ALA A 166 11.69 8.80 -3.77
CA ALA A 166 11.62 10.25 -3.63
C ALA A 166 10.38 10.75 -4.38
N ALA A 167 9.56 11.54 -3.69
CA ALA A 167 8.47 12.28 -4.32
C ALA A 167 9.03 13.50 -5.07
#